data_AF-A0A397EES0-F1
#
_entry.id   AF-A0A397EES0-F1
#
_cell.length_a   1.000
_cell.length_b   1.000
_cell.length_c   1.000
_cell.angle_alpha   90.00
_cell.angle_beta   90.00
_cell.angle_gamma   90.00
#
_symmetry.space_group_name_H-M   'P 1'
#
loop_
_entity.id
_entity.type
_entity.pdbx_description
1 polymer ?
#
loop_
_entity_poly.entity_id
_entity_poly.type
_entity_poly.pdbx_seq_one_letter_code
_entity_poly.pdbx_strand_id
1 'polypeptide(L)'
;MTLVRCCGGGGVRSTDETSSHNHQLPHSVSGITADTLAGRVDVTLGDVQQMLLTSFLYDNTALVGHSIDSDLRLVHPHLAYTALLYPHPREFLFKPSFKMLAATYLHQSIQSALPALRLF
;
A
#
# COMPACT_ATOMS: atom_id res chain seq x y z
N MET A 1 17.98 -11.46 -9.71
CA MET A 1 17.36 -10.59 -10.75
C MET A 1 15.93 -10.30 -10.31
N THR A 2 15.75 -9.21 -9.57
CA THR A 2 14.46 -8.78 -9.01
C THR A 2 13.69 -8.04 -10.10
N LEU A 3 12.66 -8.66 -10.67
CA LEU A 3 11.75 -8.00 -11.59
C LEU A 3 10.68 -7.26 -10.77
N VAL A 4 10.67 -5.93 -10.80
CA VAL A 4 9.61 -5.11 -10.18
C VAL A 4 8.67 -4.61 -11.27
N ARG A 5 7.37 -4.93 -11.13
CA ARG A 5 6.30 -4.30 -11.90
C ARG A 5 5.31 -3.65 -10.93
N CYS A 6 5.52 -2.39 -10.58
CA CYS A 6 4.45 -1.64 -9.90
C CYS A 6 3.26 -1.49 -10.86
N CYS A 7 2.04 -1.53 -10.32
CA CYS A 7 0.81 -1.35 -11.09
C CYS A 7 0.73 0.07 -11.68
N GLY A 8 1.35 0.29 -12.83
CA GLY A 8 1.10 1.42 -13.73
C GLY A 8 0.22 0.95 -14.88
N GLY A 9 -1.02 1.42 -14.92
CA GLY A 9 -1.94 1.19 -16.05
C GLY A 9 -1.43 1.93 -17.29
N GLY A 10 -0.83 1.19 -18.23
CA GLY A 10 -0.46 1.70 -19.55
C GLY A 10 -1.32 1.03 -20.62
N GLY A 11 -2.20 1.80 -21.24
CA GLY A 11 -2.99 1.39 -22.40
C GLY A 11 -3.40 2.61 -23.22
N VAL A 12 -2.64 2.92 -24.27
CA VAL A 12 -3.04 3.88 -25.30
C VAL A 12 -4.07 3.19 -26.20
N ARG A 13 -5.32 3.69 -26.19
CA ARG A 13 -6.27 3.53 -27.30
C ARG A 13 -6.82 4.90 -27.65
N SER A 14 -6.52 5.34 -28.86
CA SER A 14 -7.16 6.46 -29.53
C SER A 14 -8.59 6.04 -29.92
N THR A 15 -9.57 6.74 -29.35
CA THR A 15 -10.81 7.21 -29.99
C THR A 15 -11.48 8.14 -29.00
N ASP A 16 -11.86 9.34 -29.46
CA ASP A 16 -12.74 10.27 -28.77
C ASP A 16 -13.93 9.53 -28.16
N GLU A 17 -14.04 9.54 -26.83
CA GLU A 17 -15.30 9.59 -26.06
C GLU A 17 -14.96 10.03 -24.63
N THR A 18 -15.47 11.19 -24.23
CA THR A 18 -15.48 11.68 -22.85
C THR A 18 -16.34 10.75 -22.01
N SER A 19 -15.74 9.77 -21.33
CA SER A 19 -16.41 8.95 -20.32
C SER A 19 -15.70 9.06 -18.97
N SER A 20 -16.34 9.81 -18.08
CA SER A 20 -15.96 10.08 -16.69
C SER A 20 -15.90 8.80 -15.85
N HIS A 21 -14.83 8.02 -15.93
CA HIS A 21 -14.59 6.91 -14.99
C HIS A 21 -13.24 7.09 -14.29
N ASN A 22 -13.08 8.21 -13.59
CA ASN A 22 -12.09 8.29 -12.53
C ASN A 22 -12.68 7.51 -11.35
N HIS A 23 -12.21 6.29 -11.12
CA HIS A 23 -12.54 5.52 -9.92
C HIS A 23 -11.91 6.25 -8.73
N GLN A 24 -12.63 7.25 -8.22
CA GLN A 24 -12.25 8.00 -7.03
C GLN A 24 -12.25 7.00 -5.87
N LEU A 25 -11.07 6.48 -5.52
CA LEU A 25 -10.91 5.66 -4.33
C LEU A 25 -11.42 6.48 -3.13
N PRO A 26 -12.17 5.87 -2.21
CA PRO A 26 -12.67 6.61 -1.05
C PRO A 26 -11.46 7.16 -0.27
N HIS A 27 -11.37 8.49 -0.17
CA HIS A 27 -10.31 9.24 0.52
C HIS A 27 -10.06 8.76 1.96
N SER A 28 -11.04 8.07 2.55
CA SER A 28 -11.00 7.48 3.89
C SER A 28 -10.01 6.32 4.06
N VAL A 29 -9.54 5.69 2.98
CA VAL A 29 -8.62 4.53 3.09
C VAL A 29 -7.15 4.92 2.89
N SER A 30 -6.84 5.83 1.96
CA SER A 30 -5.46 6.24 1.69
C SER A 30 -4.99 7.46 2.50
N GLY A 31 -5.92 8.27 3.01
CA GLY A 31 -5.61 9.53 3.68
C GLY A 31 -5.10 10.63 2.73
N ILE A 32 -5.10 10.41 1.40
CA ILE A 32 -4.65 11.38 0.41
C ILE A 32 -5.83 12.27 -0.01
N THR A 33 -5.68 13.58 0.15
CA THR A 33 -6.64 14.61 -0.31
C THR A 33 -6.13 15.31 -1.56
N ALA A 34 -7.04 15.97 -2.29
CA ALA A 34 -6.66 16.81 -3.44
C ALA A 34 -5.68 17.92 -3.02
N ASP A 35 -5.86 18.50 -1.83
CA ASP A 35 -4.95 19.51 -1.27
C ASP A 35 -3.54 18.97 -1.05
N THR A 36 -3.40 17.67 -0.70
CA THR A 36 -2.09 17.00 -0.55
C THR A 36 -1.30 17.02 -1.86
N LEU A 37 -1.98 17.09 -2.99
CA LEU A 37 -1.41 17.09 -4.34
C LEU A 37 -1.50 18.46 -5.04
N ALA A 38 -2.00 19.51 -4.36
CA ALA A 38 -2.21 20.82 -4.97
C ALA A 38 -0.91 21.61 -5.23
N GLY A 39 0.19 21.22 -4.56
CA GLY A 39 1.51 21.82 -4.76
C GLY A 39 2.25 21.26 -5.97
N ARG A 40 3.44 21.82 -6.23
CA ARG A 40 4.37 21.26 -7.23
C ARG A 40 4.85 19.89 -6.75
N VAL A 41 4.56 18.85 -7.52
CA VAL A 41 5.12 17.51 -7.35
C VAL A 41 6.33 17.38 -8.27
N ASP A 42 7.51 17.22 -7.68
CA ASP A 42 8.79 17.09 -8.36
C ASP A 42 9.22 15.62 -8.58
N VAL A 43 8.55 14.68 -7.92
CA VAL A 43 8.86 13.25 -7.97
C VAL A 43 7.83 12.51 -8.81
N THR A 44 8.28 11.78 -9.82
CA THR A 44 7.43 10.90 -10.63
C THR A 44 7.37 9.49 -10.07
N LEU A 45 6.40 8.70 -10.52
CA LEU A 45 6.34 7.27 -10.20
C LEU A 45 7.62 6.53 -10.63
N GLY A 46 8.20 6.92 -11.77
CA GLY A 46 9.44 6.33 -12.27
C GLY A 46 10.62 6.60 -11.33
N ASP A 47 10.71 7.81 -10.80
CA ASP A 47 11.77 8.20 -9.86
C ASP A 47 11.68 7.38 -8.56
N VAL A 48 10.47 7.20 -8.03
CA VAL A 48 10.25 6.36 -6.83
C VAL A 48 10.59 4.90 -7.10
N GLN A 49 10.18 4.35 -8.25
CA GLN A 49 10.49 2.98 -8.62
C GLN A 49 12.00 2.75 -8.77
N GLN A 50 12.70 3.67 -9.43
CA GLN A 50 14.15 3.61 -9.59
C GLN A 50 14.84 3.70 -8.23
N MET A 51 14.45 4.66 -7.39
CA MET A 51 15.00 4.81 -6.04
C MET A 51 14.80 3.55 -5.19
N LEU A 52 13.62 2.95 -5.22
CA LEU A 52 13.32 1.70 -4.51
C LEU A 52 14.27 0.58 -4.94
N LEU A 53 14.46 0.42 -6.26
CA LEU A 53 15.31 -0.61 -6.84
C LEU A 53 16.81 -0.40 -6.60
N THR A 54 17.30 0.84 -6.72
CA THR A 54 18.74 1.11 -6.70
C THR A 54 19.28 1.35 -5.30
N SER A 55 18.43 1.82 -4.38
CA SER A 55 18.89 2.35 -3.09
C SER A 55 18.40 1.55 -1.89
N PHE A 56 17.32 0.78 -2.03
CA PHE A 56 16.67 0.10 -0.89
C PHE A 56 16.56 -1.42 -1.05
N LEU A 57 16.37 -1.94 -2.27
CA LEU A 57 16.24 -3.37 -2.53
C LEU A 57 17.55 -4.03 -2.97
N TYR A 58 18.29 -4.56 -2.00
CA TYR A 58 19.46 -5.41 -2.23
C TYR A 58 19.10 -6.87 -1.97
N ASP A 59 19.92 -7.81 -2.46
CA ASP A 59 19.68 -9.25 -2.33
C ASP A 59 19.46 -9.70 -0.88
N ASN A 60 20.08 -9.04 0.10
CA ASN A 60 19.96 -9.31 1.54
C ASN A 60 18.98 -8.40 2.29
N THR A 61 18.29 -7.47 1.61
CA THR A 61 17.28 -6.62 2.26
C THR A 61 16.11 -7.49 2.72
N ALA A 62 15.65 -7.37 3.97
CA ALA A 62 14.41 -8.01 4.40
C ALA A 62 13.21 -7.09 4.10
N LEU A 63 12.27 -7.55 3.28
CA LEU A 63 11.00 -6.87 3.04
C LEU A 63 9.96 -7.33 4.06
N VAL A 64 9.49 -6.40 4.89
CA VAL A 64 8.47 -6.68 5.91
C VAL A 64 7.23 -5.86 5.62
N GLY A 65 6.06 -6.50 5.68
CA GLY A 65 4.80 -5.77 5.49
C GLY A 65 3.56 -6.64 5.66
N HIS A 66 2.42 -6.05 5.35
CA HIS A 66 1.11 -6.68 5.45
C HIS A 66 0.47 -6.71 4.07
N SER A 67 0.26 -7.89 3.50
CA SER A 67 -0.30 -8.07 2.16
C SER A 67 0.48 -7.34 1.04
N ILE A 68 1.82 -7.32 1.12
CA ILE A 68 2.70 -6.65 0.13
C ILE A 68 2.43 -7.10 -1.31
N ASP A 69 1.88 -8.30 -1.52
CA ASP A 69 1.50 -8.83 -2.83
C ASP A 69 0.54 -7.91 -3.61
N SER A 70 -0.29 -7.12 -2.92
CA SER A 70 -1.17 -6.14 -3.57
C SER A 70 -0.45 -4.86 -3.99
N ASP A 71 0.59 -4.47 -3.26
CA ASP A 71 1.26 -3.17 -3.43
C ASP A 71 2.45 -3.27 -4.41
N LEU A 72 3.20 -4.37 -4.32
CA LEU A 72 4.43 -4.58 -5.06
C LEU A 72 4.37 -5.91 -5.81
N ARG A 73 4.40 -5.87 -7.15
CA ARG A 73 4.57 -7.09 -7.96
C ARG A 73 6.06 -7.30 -8.21
N LEU A 74 6.75 -7.78 -7.17
CA LEU A 74 8.17 -8.10 -7.22
C LEU A 74 8.47 -9.46 -6.61
N VAL A 75 9.54 -10.10 -7.08
CA VAL A 75 10.04 -11.37 -6.54
C VAL A 75 11.30 -11.08 -5.75
N HIS A 76 11.27 -11.31 -4.44
CA HIS A 76 12.39 -11.05 -3.55
C HIS A 76 12.60 -12.22 -2.56
N PRO A 77 13.83 -12.74 -2.38
CA PRO A 77 14.08 -13.93 -1.57
C PRO A 77 13.79 -13.77 -0.07
N HIS A 78 13.92 -12.57 0.48
CA HIS A 78 13.78 -12.32 1.92
C HIS A 78 12.57 -11.48 2.25
N LEU A 79 11.42 -12.12 2.36
CA LEU A 79 10.16 -11.42 2.45
C LEU A 79 9.24 -12.03 3.53
N ALA A 80 8.85 -11.18 4.46
CA ALA A 80 8.09 -11.53 5.66
C ALA A 80 6.71 -10.87 5.63
N TYR A 81 5.68 -11.70 5.45
CA TYR A 81 4.29 -11.26 5.41
C TYR A 81 3.58 -11.50 6.73
N THR A 82 3.26 -10.41 7.43
CA THR A 82 2.52 -10.49 8.71
C THR A 82 1.14 -11.16 8.54
N ALA A 83 0.47 -10.99 7.40
CA ALA A 83 -0.81 -11.66 7.11
C ALA A 83 -0.71 -13.20 7.02
N LEU A 84 0.48 -13.75 6.74
CA LEU A 84 0.73 -15.20 6.74
C LEU A 84 1.28 -15.69 8.08
N LEU A 85 2.14 -14.88 8.72
CA LEU A 85 2.75 -15.24 10.01
C LEU A 85 1.74 -15.30 11.16
N TYR A 86 0.67 -14.51 11.06
CA TYR A 86 -0.41 -14.47 12.05
C TYR A 86 -1.69 -15.02 11.40
N PRO A 87 -1.98 -16.32 11.49
CA PRO A 87 -3.19 -16.88 10.89
C PRO A 87 -4.43 -16.35 11.61
N HIS A 88 -5.52 -16.15 10.85
CA HIS A 88 -6.77 -15.67 11.42
C HIS A 88 -7.42 -16.75 12.32
N PRO A 89 -7.98 -16.40 13.49
CA PRO A 89 -8.57 -17.38 14.42
C PRO A 89 -9.75 -18.18 13.85
N ARG A 90 -10.47 -17.61 12.87
CA ARG A 90 -11.60 -18.25 12.15
C ARG A 90 -11.18 -18.91 10.82
N GLU A 91 -10.05 -19.62 10.81
CA GLU A 91 -9.53 -20.44 9.70
C GLU A 91 -8.67 -19.77 8.61
N PHE A 92 -7.93 -20.62 7.87
CA PHE A 92 -6.89 -20.34 6.87
C PHE A 92 -7.34 -19.48 5.67
N LEU A 93 -8.65 -19.41 5.39
CA LEU A 93 -9.18 -18.70 4.23
C LEU A 93 -9.22 -17.17 4.40
N PHE A 94 -9.05 -16.66 5.62
CA PHE A 94 -9.08 -15.23 5.91
C PHE A 94 -7.70 -14.73 6.33
N LYS A 95 -7.20 -13.70 5.65
CA LYS A 95 -6.06 -12.91 6.12
C LYS A 95 -6.56 -12.00 7.26
N PRO A 96 -5.92 -11.95 8.46
CA PRO A 96 -6.30 -10.95 9.45
C PRO A 96 -5.99 -9.56 8.92
N SER A 97 -6.75 -8.56 9.33
CA SER A 97 -6.41 -7.17 9.02
C SER A 97 -5.26 -6.68 9.89
N PHE A 98 -4.46 -5.75 9.36
CA PHE A 98 -3.42 -5.11 10.17
C PHE A 98 -3.98 -4.43 11.42
N LYS A 99 -5.19 -3.86 11.33
CA LYS A 99 -5.93 -3.30 12.48
C LYS A 99 -6.17 -4.32 13.58
N MET A 100 -6.56 -5.55 13.21
CA MET A 100 -6.71 -6.65 14.17
C MET A 100 -5.36 -6.99 14.82
N LEU A 101 -4.31 -7.14 14.02
CA LEU A 101 -2.97 -7.48 14.54
C LEU A 101 -2.42 -6.41 15.49
N ALA A 102 -2.58 -5.13 15.18
CA ALA A 102 -2.17 -4.04 16.04
C ALA A 102 -2.92 -4.03 17.38
N ALA A 103 -4.24 -4.27 17.35
CA ALA A 103 -5.04 -4.37 18.57
C ALA A 103 -4.65 -5.60 19.42
N THR A 104 -4.40 -6.74 18.78
CA THR A 104 -4.08 -8.00 19.47
C THR A 104 -2.66 -8.02 20.05
N TYR A 105 -1.66 -7.64 19.27
CA TYR A 105 -0.24 -7.83 19.62
C TYR A 105 0.45 -6.56 20.12
N LEU A 106 -0.03 -5.38 19.73
CA LEU A 106 0.55 -4.10 20.15
C LEU A 106 -0.32 -3.35 21.15
N HIS A 107 -1.54 -3.83 21.41
CA HIS A 107 -2.56 -3.14 22.20
C HIS A 107 -2.85 -1.71 21.71
N GLN A 108 -2.77 -1.49 20.39
CA GLN A 108 -2.96 -0.19 19.76
C GLN A 108 -4.19 -0.17 18.85
N SER A 109 -4.97 0.91 18.94
CA SER A 109 -6.10 1.15 18.04
C SER A 109 -5.66 2.05 16.87
N ILE A 110 -5.37 1.43 15.73
CA ILE A 110 -5.02 2.13 14.49
C ILE A 110 -6.24 2.28 13.57
N GLN A 111 -6.19 3.25 12.65
CA GLN A 111 -7.28 3.52 11.70
C GLN A 111 -8.64 3.66 12.42
N SER A 112 -8.59 4.28 13.60
CA SER A 112 -9.76 4.71 14.35
C SER A 112 -10.21 6.02 13.71
N ALA A 113 -11.50 6.18 13.40
CA ALA A 113 -12.02 7.53 13.23
C ALA A 113 -11.64 8.32 14.49
N LEU A 114 -11.12 9.54 14.32
CA LEU A 114 -10.68 10.41 15.43
C LEU A 114 -11.60 10.24 16.65
N PRO A 115 -11.08 10.01 17.87
CA PRO A 115 -11.92 10.20 19.03
C PRO A 115 -12.36 11.66 19.01
N ALA A 116 -13.67 11.90 19.09
CA ALA A 116 -14.21 13.22 19.39
C ALA A 116 -13.38 13.80 20.54
N LEU A 117 -12.83 14.99 20.32
CA LEU A 117 -12.08 15.80 21.27
C LEU A 117 -12.29 15.36 22.73
N ARG A 118 -11.30 14.70 23.33
CA ARG A 118 -11.19 14.71 24.79
C ARG A 118 -10.60 16.06 25.17
N LEU A 119 -11.48 17.05 25.27
CA LEU A 119 -11.23 18.25 26.06
C LEU A 119 -11.15 17.79 27.53
N PHE A 120 -9.93 17.81 28.07
CA PHE A 120 -9.68 18.17 29.45
C PHE A 120 -8.65 19.30 29.42
#